data_AF-A0A9W9TT23-F1
#
_entry.id   AF-A0A9W9TT23-F1
#
_cell.length_a   1.000
_cell.length_b   1.000
_cell.length_c   1.000
_cell.angle_alpha   90.00
_cell.angle_beta   90.00
_cell.angle_gamma   90.00
#
_symmetry.space_group_name_H-M   'P 1'
#
loop_
_entity.id
_entity.type
_entity.pdbx_description
1 polymer ?
#
loop_
_entity_poly.entity_id
_entity_poly.type
_entity_poly.pdbx_seq_one_letter_code
_entity_poly.pdbx_strand_id
1 'polypeptide(L)'
;MTCLNILTKACNYPDTSTMIIENADYLVNSVSLKLNTFNVSPYPPQVLFMMVKLCGANLIPYLDDVIDSIFGIIDLYHGYPKLVEMLFKTLAAIVEEGSKKQSLLTIDDGRENGPHDHRKGQYERLSVSTLAAEIASRKAQRAKHTEEEANIDEKIPHPQKPWSETYEKPPAEPETIEELLNQADSDEPLPPPKEPEDTEKPLSKTHSLLIHIVKSIPSHLSSPSPYLRRSLLGILINILPTLSQNENSFLPLINDLWPAVASRIVFPTSLGDDTPSSSSLMTRSIPTSNKSTRPDPHAFQEETFVITTACQAIEAMCKGAGDFMASRVDPEFPRWERLYNRAWTQVRADAEAANERQARARQQSRPTARSPIQPVELEPNTASNLVLTSSLALSPTAGGAGPRAFTPHHALWRALISLFLTVLTRVRLPLETGDRICEMLGAWIALFVGPDYYFSRPEVAGDEQRSMLAEVDGAIQAMETWNSDLTWFIFMQQRHALRNERHVPKRMDAVSLEIGGEVLRFAEVAF
;
A
#
# COMPACT_ATOMS: atom_id res chain seq x y z
N MET A 1 9.17 -10.59 -34.78
CA MET A 1 7.91 -11.33 -35.01
C MET A 1 7.85 -11.98 -36.39
N THR A 2 8.00 -11.24 -37.50
CA THR A 2 7.84 -11.80 -38.86
C THR A 2 8.75 -13.00 -39.17
N CYS A 3 10.03 -12.95 -38.80
CA CYS A 3 10.96 -14.06 -38.99
C CYS A 3 10.56 -15.31 -38.20
N LEU A 4 10.15 -15.14 -36.95
CA LEU A 4 9.77 -16.25 -36.06
C LEU A 4 8.52 -16.96 -36.60
N ASN A 5 7.53 -16.20 -37.07
CA ASN A 5 6.32 -16.76 -37.68
C ASN A 5 6.61 -17.56 -38.95
N ILE A 6 7.60 -17.13 -39.75
CA ILE A 6 8.03 -17.87 -40.95
C ILE A 6 8.70 -19.18 -40.55
N LEU A 7 9.54 -19.17 -39.51
CA LEU A 7 10.22 -20.36 -38.99
C LEU A 7 9.22 -21.36 -38.40
N THR A 8 8.25 -20.88 -37.60
CA THR A 8 7.16 -21.71 -37.06
C THR A 8 6.37 -22.41 -38.17
N LYS A 9 6.07 -21.69 -39.26
CA LYS A 9 5.41 -22.29 -40.44
C LYS A 9 6.30 -23.29 -41.16
N ALA A 10 7.61 -23.03 -41.28
CA ALA A 10 8.56 -23.95 -41.91
C ALA A 10 8.78 -25.24 -41.09
N CYS A 11 8.69 -25.13 -39.76
CA CYS A 11 8.85 -26.24 -38.83
C CYS A 11 7.54 -26.98 -38.50
N ASN A 12 6.42 -26.64 -39.15
CA ASN A 12 5.09 -27.25 -38.94
C ASN A 12 4.56 -27.16 -37.49
N TYR A 13 4.89 -26.10 -36.76
CA TYR A 13 4.26 -25.83 -35.46
C TYR A 13 2.94 -25.06 -35.62
N PRO A 14 1.93 -25.32 -34.77
CA PRO A 14 0.64 -24.63 -34.84
C PRO A 14 0.73 -23.17 -34.40
N ASP A 15 1.59 -22.86 -33.42
CA ASP A 15 1.83 -21.50 -32.95
C ASP A 15 3.30 -21.29 -32.56
N THR A 16 3.71 -20.02 -32.55
CA THR A 16 5.03 -19.59 -32.10
C THR A 16 5.26 -19.89 -30.62
N SER A 17 4.22 -19.81 -29.79
CA SER A 17 4.31 -20.09 -28.35
C SER A 17 4.64 -21.56 -28.08
N THR A 18 4.00 -22.49 -28.80
CA THR A 18 4.22 -23.94 -28.62
C THR A 18 5.64 -24.34 -29.01
N MET A 19 6.13 -23.80 -30.14
CA MET A 19 7.52 -24.02 -30.59
C MET A 19 8.55 -23.58 -29.54
N ILE A 20 8.34 -22.43 -28.89
CA ILE A 20 9.26 -21.93 -27.86
C ILE A 20 9.16 -22.75 -26.58
N ILE A 21 7.95 -23.17 -26.17
CA ILE A 21 7.77 -23.97 -24.95
C ILE A 21 8.46 -25.33 -25.07
N GLU A 22 8.30 -26.02 -26.21
CA GLU A 22 8.96 -27.33 -26.43
C GLU A 22 10.50 -27.23 -26.46
N ASN A 23 11.04 -26.06 -26.79
CA ASN A 23 12.48 -25.81 -26.84
C ASN A 23 12.96 -24.88 -25.71
N ALA A 24 12.15 -24.70 -24.66
CA ALA A 24 12.40 -23.72 -23.61
C ALA A 24 13.74 -23.97 -22.91
N ASP A 25 14.03 -25.22 -22.55
CA ASP A 25 15.23 -25.60 -21.80
C ASP A 25 16.52 -25.18 -22.52
N TYR A 26 16.60 -25.38 -23.83
CA TYR A 26 17.74 -24.96 -24.65
C TYR A 26 17.89 -23.45 -24.70
N LEU A 27 16.78 -22.73 -24.87
CA LEU A 27 16.78 -21.28 -24.95
C LEU A 27 17.14 -20.65 -23.61
N VAL A 28 16.55 -21.12 -22.51
CA VAL A 28 16.84 -20.70 -21.14
C VAL A 28 18.31 -20.92 -20.81
N ASN A 29 18.86 -22.11 -21.07
CA ASN A 29 20.27 -22.40 -20.83
C ASN A 29 21.18 -21.48 -21.67
N SER A 30 20.84 -21.23 -22.94
CA SER A 30 21.61 -20.33 -23.80
C SER A 30 21.60 -18.87 -23.31
N VAL A 31 20.47 -18.42 -22.75
CA VAL A 31 20.33 -17.09 -22.15
C VAL A 31 21.11 -17.03 -20.84
N SER A 32 20.96 -18.03 -19.96
CA SER A 32 21.70 -18.14 -18.70
C SER A 32 23.22 -18.10 -18.92
N LEU A 33 23.74 -18.88 -19.87
CA LEU A 33 25.15 -18.87 -20.24
C LEU A 33 25.59 -17.50 -20.76
N LYS A 34 24.79 -16.85 -21.62
CA LYS A 34 25.13 -15.52 -22.15
C LYS A 34 25.08 -14.43 -21.09
N LEU A 35 24.18 -14.54 -20.11
CA LEU A 35 24.08 -13.67 -18.96
C LEU A 35 25.30 -13.87 -18.04
N ASN A 36 25.70 -15.12 -17.78
CA ASN A 36 26.87 -15.47 -16.95
C ASN A 36 28.21 -15.20 -17.64
N THR A 37 28.27 -15.14 -18.97
CA THR A 37 29.52 -14.86 -19.74
C THR A 37 29.88 -13.36 -19.73
N PHE A 38 29.26 -12.54 -18.87
CA PHE A 38 29.65 -11.16 -18.57
C PHE A 38 29.76 -10.21 -19.77
N ASN A 39 29.06 -10.49 -20.87
CA ASN A 39 29.07 -9.61 -22.03
C ASN A 39 27.95 -8.57 -21.86
N VAL A 40 28.31 -7.30 -21.66
CA VAL A 40 27.44 -6.12 -21.43
C VAL A 40 26.59 -5.81 -22.67
N SER A 41 25.82 -6.77 -23.12
CA SER A 41 24.96 -6.67 -24.29
C SER A 41 23.50 -6.68 -23.82
N PRO A 42 22.65 -5.78 -24.35
CA PRO A 42 21.23 -5.72 -23.96
C PRO A 42 20.39 -6.84 -24.60
N TYR A 43 20.99 -7.66 -25.48
CA TYR A 43 20.28 -8.64 -26.28
C TYR A 43 19.76 -9.84 -25.48
N PRO A 44 20.52 -10.48 -24.56
CA PRO A 44 20.01 -11.63 -23.81
C PRO A 44 18.77 -11.30 -22.96
N PRO A 45 18.74 -10.19 -22.17
CA PRO A 45 17.52 -9.77 -21.50
C PRO A 45 16.37 -9.48 -22.47
N GLN A 46 16.64 -8.85 -23.61
CA GLN A 46 15.60 -8.52 -24.58
C GLN A 46 14.98 -9.76 -25.24
N VAL A 47 15.78 -10.80 -25.51
CA VAL A 47 15.28 -12.08 -26.01
C VAL A 47 14.41 -12.75 -24.95
N LEU A 48 14.86 -12.78 -23.69
CA LEU A 48 14.08 -13.31 -22.57
C LEU A 48 12.73 -12.57 -22.41
N PHE A 49 12.74 -11.23 -22.50
CA PHE A 49 11.52 -10.41 -22.46
C PHE A 49 10.52 -10.84 -23.53
N MET A 50 10.98 -11.01 -24.78
CA MET A 50 10.13 -11.44 -25.88
C MET A 50 9.64 -12.88 -25.70
N MET A 51 10.49 -13.79 -25.20
CA MET A 51 10.08 -15.17 -24.90
C MET A 51 8.94 -15.23 -23.88
N VAL A 52 9.06 -14.46 -22.80
CA VAL A 52 8.04 -14.38 -21.74
C VAL A 52 6.74 -13.80 -22.27
N LYS A 53 6.80 -12.73 -23.09
CA LYS A 53 5.59 -12.11 -23.66
C LYS A 53 4.87 -12.96 -24.71
N LEU A 54 5.56 -13.92 -25.35
CA LEU A 54 4.94 -14.83 -26.33
C LEU A 54 4.39 -16.11 -25.71
N CYS A 55 5.08 -16.66 -24.71
CA CYS A 55 4.71 -17.95 -24.10
C CYS A 55 3.82 -17.78 -22.85
N GLY A 56 3.85 -16.60 -22.22
CA GLY A 56 3.17 -16.32 -20.97
C GLY A 56 3.63 -17.26 -19.85
N ALA A 57 2.70 -17.60 -18.96
CA ALA A 57 2.99 -18.34 -17.73
C ALA A 57 3.57 -19.75 -17.91
N ASN A 58 3.45 -20.36 -19.10
CA ASN A 58 3.93 -21.73 -19.33
C ASN A 58 5.46 -21.82 -19.34
N LEU A 59 6.14 -20.70 -19.57
CA LEU A 59 7.60 -20.61 -19.55
C LEU A 59 8.16 -20.45 -18.13
N ILE A 60 7.36 -19.94 -17.19
CA ILE A 60 7.80 -19.56 -15.84
C ILE A 60 8.50 -20.71 -15.09
N PRO A 61 8.00 -21.96 -15.07
CA PRO A 61 8.64 -23.05 -14.32
C PRO A 61 10.10 -23.33 -14.72
N TYR A 62 10.52 -22.90 -15.90
CA TYR A 62 11.87 -23.12 -16.42
C TYR A 62 12.83 -21.96 -16.12
N LEU A 63 12.38 -20.87 -15.50
CA LEU A 63 13.17 -19.64 -15.36
C LEU A 63 13.87 -19.47 -14.01
N ASP A 64 13.78 -20.44 -13.08
CA ASP A 64 14.29 -20.29 -11.70
C ASP A 64 15.80 -19.96 -11.68
N ASP A 65 16.63 -20.77 -12.35
CA ASP A 65 18.08 -20.55 -12.45
C ASP A 65 18.44 -19.21 -13.14
N VAL A 66 17.61 -18.78 -14.09
CA VAL A 66 17.83 -17.51 -14.81
C VAL A 66 17.55 -16.32 -13.90
N ILE A 67 16.58 -16.42 -12.98
CA ILE A 67 16.26 -15.35 -12.04
C ILE A 67 17.43 -15.09 -11.09
N ASP A 68 18.07 -16.15 -10.57
CA ASP A 68 19.29 -16.01 -9.75
C ASP A 68 20.42 -15.35 -10.53
N SER A 69 20.62 -15.75 -11.79
CA SER A 69 21.62 -15.12 -12.64
C SER A 69 21.31 -13.64 -12.90
N ILE A 70 20.04 -13.27 -13.06
CA ILE A 70 19.61 -11.88 -13.25
C ILE A 70 19.90 -11.05 -11.99
N PHE A 71 19.58 -11.55 -10.80
CA PHE A 71 19.86 -10.85 -9.55
C PHE A 71 21.36 -10.70 -9.29
N GLY A 72 22.16 -11.74 -9.57
CA GLY A 72 23.62 -11.65 -9.51
C GLY A 72 24.20 -10.59 -10.46
N ILE A 73 23.62 -10.44 -11.65
CA ILE A 73 24.03 -9.41 -12.62
C ILE A 73 23.60 -8.01 -12.17
N ILE A 74 22.42 -7.86 -11.57
CA ILE A 74 21.95 -6.58 -11.02
C ILE A 74 22.92 -6.07 -9.95
N ASP A 75 23.44 -6.94 -9.09
CA ASP A 75 24.40 -6.58 -8.05
C ASP A 75 25.75 -6.12 -8.63
N LEU A 76 26.26 -6.88 -9.61
CA LEU A 76 27.54 -6.59 -10.25
C LEU A 76 27.51 -5.32 -11.12
N TYR A 77 26.38 -5.03 -11.78
CA TYR A 77 26.29 -3.98 -12.80
C TYR A 77 25.38 -2.80 -12.43
N HIS A 78 25.34 -2.41 -11.15
CA HIS A 78 24.60 -1.23 -10.67
C HIS A 78 25.00 0.10 -11.36
N GLY A 79 26.16 0.16 -12.03
CA GLY A 79 26.62 1.31 -12.80
C GLY A 79 26.04 1.47 -14.22
N TYR A 80 25.29 0.49 -14.74
CA TYR A 80 24.75 0.52 -16.12
C TYR A 80 23.21 0.61 -16.13
N PRO A 81 22.63 1.82 -16.08
CA PRO A 81 21.19 2.00 -15.87
C PRO A 81 20.33 1.37 -16.97
N LYS A 82 20.79 1.40 -18.23
CA LYS A 82 20.04 0.83 -19.37
C LYS A 82 19.94 -0.69 -19.32
N LEU A 83 21.03 -1.37 -18.92
CA LEU A 83 21.04 -2.82 -18.81
C LEU A 83 20.14 -3.26 -17.66
N VAL A 84 20.26 -2.57 -16.53
CA VAL A 84 19.48 -2.87 -15.34
C VAL A 84 18.00 -2.57 -15.57
N GLU A 85 17.64 -1.48 -16.24
CA GLU A 85 16.26 -1.20 -16.68
C GLU A 85 15.68 -2.32 -17.55
N MET A 86 16.47 -2.86 -18.49
CA MET A 86 16.03 -3.99 -19.32
C MET A 86 15.85 -5.28 -18.50
N LEU A 87 16.73 -5.56 -17.55
CA LEU A 87 16.58 -6.70 -16.62
C LEU A 87 15.33 -6.55 -15.74
N PHE A 88 15.09 -5.36 -15.17
CA PHE A 88 13.88 -5.12 -14.40
C PHE A 88 12.61 -5.20 -15.25
N LYS A 89 12.66 -4.73 -16.50
CA LYS A 89 11.56 -4.88 -17.45
C LYS A 89 11.27 -6.36 -17.76
N THR A 90 12.30 -7.21 -17.85
CA THR A 90 12.12 -8.66 -17.98
C THR A 90 11.49 -9.27 -16.73
N LEU A 91 11.99 -8.93 -15.54
CA LEU A 91 11.48 -9.47 -14.28
C LEU A 91 10.02 -9.03 -14.03
N ALA A 92 9.70 -7.76 -14.28
CA ALA A 92 8.34 -7.25 -14.20
C ALA A 92 7.40 -7.95 -15.19
N ALA A 93 7.86 -8.26 -16.41
CA ALA A 93 7.08 -9.03 -17.37
C ALA A 93 6.83 -10.47 -16.90
N ILE A 94 7.85 -11.14 -16.33
CA ILE A 94 7.70 -12.50 -15.76
C ILE A 94 6.63 -12.50 -14.67
N VAL A 95 6.69 -11.51 -13.77
CA VAL A 95 5.74 -11.32 -12.68
C VAL A 95 4.33 -11.02 -13.18
N GLU A 96 4.19 -10.14 -14.17
CA GLU A 96 2.90 -9.79 -14.78
C GLU A 96 2.25 -10.98 -15.50
N GLU A 97 3.04 -11.79 -16.21
CA GLU A 97 2.52 -13.01 -16.83
C GLU A 97 2.23 -14.12 -15.80
N GLY A 98 2.97 -14.14 -14.69
CA GLY A 98 2.69 -15.00 -13.54
C GLY A 98 1.39 -14.64 -12.83
N SER A 99 1.06 -13.35 -12.75
CA SER A 99 -0.18 -12.88 -12.11
C SER A 99 -1.43 -13.06 -12.97
N LYS A 100 -1.31 -13.14 -14.31
CA LYS A 100 -2.46 -13.30 -15.21
C LYS A 100 -3.12 -14.69 -15.16
N LYS A 101 -2.37 -15.75 -14.82
CA LYS A 101 -2.91 -17.12 -14.68
C LYS A 101 -3.06 -17.53 -13.21
N GLN A 102 -3.66 -16.66 -12.41
CA GLN A 102 -4.00 -16.91 -11.00
C GLN A 102 -4.85 -18.17 -10.79
N SER A 103 -5.63 -18.60 -11.78
CA SER A 103 -6.41 -19.86 -11.72
C SER A 103 -5.55 -21.13 -11.69
N LEU A 104 -4.25 -21.05 -11.98
CA LEU A 104 -3.29 -22.16 -11.86
C LEU A 104 -2.54 -22.13 -10.51
N LEU A 105 -2.75 -21.08 -9.72
CA LEU A 105 -2.14 -20.85 -8.40
C LEU A 105 -3.12 -21.14 -7.24
N THR A 106 -4.41 -21.26 -7.52
CA THR A 106 -5.45 -21.62 -6.55
C THR A 106 -5.41 -23.13 -6.30
N ILE A 107 -5.06 -23.51 -5.06
CA ILE A 107 -5.11 -24.90 -4.58
C ILE A 107 -6.55 -25.31 -4.20
N ASP A 108 -7.43 -24.33 -3.97
CA ASP A 108 -8.85 -24.55 -3.64
C ASP A 108 -9.75 -24.26 -4.86
N ASP A 109 -10.30 -25.31 -5.47
CA ASP A 109 -11.47 -25.21 -6.37
C ASP A 109 -12.76 -24.85 -5.59
N GLY A 110 -12.68 -24.64 -4.26
CA GLY A 110 -13.82 -24.49 -3.35
C GLY A 110 -14.03 -23.10 -2.72
N ARG A 111 -13.23 -22.08 -3.06
CA ARG A 111 -13.38 -20.73 -2.48
C ARG A 111 -13.67 -19.68 -3.57
N GLU A 112 -14.93 -19.65 -4.00
CA GLU A 112 -15.50 -18.61 -4.88
C GLU A 112 -15.65 -17.23 -4.21
N ASN A 113 -15.09 -17.02 -3.02
CA ASN A 113 -15.00 -15.69 -2.45
C ASN A 113 -13.75 -15.05 -3.05
N GLY A 114 -13.92 -13.91 -3.71
CA GLY A 114 -12.86 -13.16 -4.39
C GLY A 114 -11.64 -12.84 -3.50
N PRO A 115 -10.69 -12.02 -3.99
CA PRO A 115 -9.45 -11.71 -3.26
C PRO A 115 -9.75 -11.44 -1.78
N HIS A 116 -9.11 -12.17 -0.85
CA HIS A 116 -9.33 -12.04 0.59
C HIS A 116 -9.30 -10.57 1.01
N ASP A 117 -10.47 -9.91 1.02
CA ASP A 117 -10.56 -8.48 1.25
C ASP A 117 -10.70 -8.33 2.75
N HIS A 118 -9.56 -8.17 3.42
CA HIS A 118 -9.46 -7.89 4.85
C HIS A 118 -10.04 -6.50 5.22
N ARG A 119 -10.97 -5.97 4.43
CA ARG A 119 -11.67 -4.73 4.77
C ARG A 119 -12.55 -5.00 5.97
N LYS A 120 -12.38 -4.16 6.99
CA LYS A 120 -13.30 -4.13 8.11
C LYS A 120 -14.66 -3.65 7.61
N GLY A 121 -15.69 -4.40 7.96
CA GLY A 121 -17.06 -3.94 7.84
C GLY A 121 -17.27 -2.69 8.70
N GLN A 122 -18.17 -1.81 8.24
CA GLN A 122 -18.63 -0.69 9.03
C GLN A 122 -19.23 -1.20 10.34
N TYR A 123 -18.94 -0.53 11.47
CA TYR A 123 -19.56 -0.89 12.74
C TYR A 123 -21.07 -0.65 12.66
N GLU A 124 -21.83 -1.72 12.51
CA GLU A 124 -23.29 -1.66 12.58
C GLU A 124 -23.72 -1.55 14.04
N ARG A 125 -24.57 -0.56 14.34
CA ARG A 125 -25.17 -0.42 15.66
C ARG A 125 -26.02 -1.66 15.94
N LEU A 126 -25.48 -2.55 16.77
CA LEU A 126 -26.17 -3.76 17.20
C LEU A 126 -27.43 -3.37 17.98
N SER A 127 -28.59 -3.68 17.42
CA SER A 127 -29.85 -3.48 18.13
C SER A 127 -29.95 -4.48 19.29
N VAL A 128 -30.57 -4.05 20.39
CA VAL A 128 -30.73 -4.89 21.59
C VAL A 128 -31.50 -6.19 21.26
N SER A 129 -32.41 -6.15 20.29
CA SER A 129 -33.13 -7.34 19.81
C SER A 129 -32.23 -8.31 19.03
N THR A 130 -31.30 -7.83 18.21
CA THR A 130 -30.32 -8.69 17.51
C THR A 130 -29.39 -9.38 18.51
N LEU A 131 -28.89 -8.65 19.51
CA LEU A 131 -28.05 -9.23 20.56
C LEU A 131 -28.80 -10.28 21.38
N ALA A 132 -30.06 -10.02 21.73
CA ALA A 132 -30.89 -10.99 22.43
C ALA A 132 -31.10 -12.27 21.60
N ALA A 133 -31.31 -12.14 20.29
CA ALA A 133 -31.44 -13.27 19.38
C ALA A 133 -30.12 -14.05 19.23
N GLU A 134 -28.98 -13.38 19.15
CA GLU A 134 -27.66 -14.02 19.06
C GLU A 134 -27.25 -14.72 20.37
N ILE A 135 -27.58 -14.13 21.51
CA ILE A 135 -27.38 -14.76 22.81
C ILE A 135 -28.29 -15.99 22.94
N ALA A 136 -29.54 -15.90 22.48
CA ALA A 136 -30.46 -17.03 22.46
C ALA A 136 -29.98 -18.14 21.51
N SER A 137 -29.46 -17.81 20.33
CA SER A 137 -28.91 -18.78 19.37
C SER A 137 -27.65 -19.45 19.91
N ARG A 138 -26.73 -18.69 20.53
CA ARG A 138 -25.55 -19.25 21.23
C ARG A 138 -25.96 -20.14 22.39
N LYS A 139 -26.99 -19.77 23.16
CA LYS A 139 -27.50 -20.60 24.26
C LYS A 139 -28.15 -21.89 23.74
N ALA A 140 -28.88 -21.83 22.63
CA ALA A 140 -29.45 -23.00 21.97
C ALA A 140 -28.37 -23.91 21.37
N GLN A 141 -27.32 -23.35 20.77
CA GLN A 141 -26.21 -24.13 20.22
C GLN A 141 -25.37 -24.77 21.32
N ARG A 142 -25.18 -24.10 22.46
CA ARG A 142 -24.60 -24.70 23.66
C ARG A 142 -25.47 -25.84 24.21
N ALA A 143 -26.80 -25.65 24.28
CA ALA A 143 -27.71 -26.71 24.71
C ALA A 143 -27.64 -27.93 23.80
N LYS A 144 -27.58 -27.72 22.48
CA LYS A 144 -27.37 -28.80 21.50
C LYS A 144 -26.03 -29.51 21.68
N HIS A 145 -24.93 -28.77 21.85
CA HIS A 145 -23.62 -29.37 22.11
C HIS A 145 -23.61 -30.16 23.43
N THR A 146 -24.29 -29.67 24.48
CA THR A 146 -24.43 -30.40 25.75
C THR A 146 -25.33 -31.63 25.62
N GLU A 147 -26.37 -31.59 24.78
CA GLU A 147 -27.21 -32.75 24.46
C GLU A 147 -26.46 -33.78 23.60
N GLU A 148 -25.63 -33.33 22.65
CA GLU A 148 -24.72 -34.17 21.87
C GLU A 148 -23.63 -34.78 22.77
N GLU A 149 -23.00 -34.01 23.65
CA GLU A 149 -22.06 -34.50 24.67
C GLU A 149 -22.72 -35.51 25.62
N ALA A 150 -23.98 -35.30 26.01
CA ALA A 150 -24.74 -36.24 26.84
C ALA A 150 -25.16 -37.52 26.09
N ASN A 151 -25.27 -37.46 24.75
CA ASN A 151 -25.48 -38.63 23.89
C ASN A 151 -24.18 -39.38 23.55
N ILE A 152 -23.01 -38.76 23.74
CA ILE A 152 -21.67 -39.36 23.55
C ILE A 152 -21.15 -39.96 24.88
N ASP A 153 -22.01 -40.60 25.67
CA ASP A 153 -21.59 -41.32 26.90
C ASP A 153 -20.99 -42.71 26.59
N GLU A 154 -20.83 -43.07 25.32
CA GLU A 154 -19.83 -44.06 24.89
C GLU A 154 -18.45 -43.38 24.90
N LYS A 155 -17.81 -43.38 26.08
CA LYS A 155 -16.45 -42.91 26.36
C LYS A 155 -15.50 -43.05 25.17
N ILE A 156 -15.32 -41.97 24.41
CA ILE A 156 -14.12 -41.80 23.59
C ILE A 156 -12.99 -41.48 24.58
N PRO A 157 -11.99 -42.37 24.78
CA PRO A 157 -10.90 -42.07 25.68
C PRO A 157 -10.09 -40.90 25.10
N HIS A 158 -10.06 -39.79 25.83
CA HIS A 158 -9.13 -38.70 25.52
C HIS A 158 -7.70 -39.23 25.62
N PRO A 159 -6.79 -38.82 24.72
CA PRO A 159 -5.42 -39.32 24.74
C PRO A 159 -4.74 -38.96 26.07
N GLN A 160 -4.44 -39.98 26.87
CA GLN A 160 -3.71 -39.87 28.14
C GLN A 160 -2.19 -39.73 27.94
N LYS A 161 -1.72 -39.72 26.68
CA LYS A 161 -0.31 -39.54 26.35
C LYS A 161 -0.02 -38.08 25.99
N PRO A 162 1.04 -37.47 26.57
CA PRO A 162 1.49 -36.14 26.18
C PRO A 162 1.99 -36.13 24.73
N TRP A 163 1.69 -35.06 23.99
CA TRP A 163 1.98 -34.89 22.55
C TRP A 163 3.47 -35.03 22.14
N SER A 164 4.40 -35.16 23.09
CA SER A 164 5.83 -35.25 22.82
C SER A 164 6.34 -36.65 22.48
N GLU A 165 5.57 -37.72 22.72
CA GLU A 165 6.00 -39.10 22.41
C GLU A 165 5.73 -39.50 20.95
N THR A 166 4.91 -38.76 20.20
CA THR A 166 4.56 -39.11 18.82
C THR A 166 5.62 -38.67 17.79
N TYR A 167 6.64 -37.93 18.23
CA TYR A 167 7.91 -37.87 17.50
C TYR A 167 8.77 -39.07 17.92
N GLU A 168 8.32 -40.27 17.55
CA GLU A 168 9.25 -41.38 17.44
C GLU A 168 10.31 -40.94 16.42
N LYS A 169 11.53 -40.77 16.92
CA LYS A 169 12.76 -40.82 16.12
C LYS A 169 12.56 -41.92 15.07
N PRO A 170 12.81 -41.67 13.77
CA PRO A 170 12.67 -42.72 12.77
C PRO A 170 13.41 -43.97 13.28
N PRO A 171 12.77 -45.15 13.25
CA PRO A 171 13.38 -46.37 13.76
C PRO A 171 14.74 -46.54 13.08
N ALA A 172 15.77 -46.82 13.89
CA ALA A 172 17.08 -47.14 13.36
C ALA A 172 16.92 -48.27 12.35
N GLU A 173 17.54 -48.11 11.17
CA GLU A 173 17.50 -49.11 10.11
C GLU A 173 17.89 -50.48 10.70
N PRO A 174 17.05 -51.53 10.56
CA PRO A 174 17.41 -52.84 11.06
C PRO A 174 18.56 -53.39 10.21
N GLU A 175 19.72 -53.61 10.83
CA GLU A 175 20.94 -54.08 10.15
C GLU A 175 20.88 -55.58 9.75
N THR A 176 19.78 -56.32 9.96
CA THR A 176 19.75 -57.76 9.67
C THR A 176 18.38 -58.29 9.24
N ILE A 177 18.39 -59.09 8.16
CA ILE A 177 17.22 -59.64 7.43
C ILE A 177 16.37 -60.59 8.28
N GLU A 178 16.93 -61.19 9.33
CA GLU A 178 16.23 -62.16 10.20
C GLU A 178 15.15 -61.51 11.07
N GLU A 179 15.25 -60.21 11.35
CA GLU A 179 14.28 -59.47 12.19
C GLU A 179 13.04 -59.02 11.40
N LEU A 180 13.17 -58.86 10.07
CA LEU A 180 12.08 -58.56 9.15
C LEU A 180 11.12 -59.75 8.91
N LEU A 181 11.62 -60.98 9.03
CA LEU A 181 10.80 -62.18 8.82
C LEU A 181 9.90 -62.47 10.03
N ASN A 182 10.32 -62.11 11.24
CA ASN A 182 9.52 -62.31 12.45
C ASN A 182 8.37 -61.28 12.60
N GLN A 183 8.47 -60.11 11.96
CA GLN A 183 7.39 -59.11 11.92
C GLN A 183 6.32 -59.40 10.85
N ALA A 184 6.58 -60.33 9.93
CA ALA A 184 5.61 -60.71 8.89
C ALA A 184 4.54 -61.71 9.38
N ASP A 185 4.78 -62.39 10.51
CA ASP A 185 3.87 -63.40 11.09
C ASP A 185 2.87 -62.83 12.11
N SER A 186 2.89 -61.52 12.41
CA SER A 186 1.86 -60.88 13.22
C SER A 186 0.69 -60.42 12.34
N ASP A 187 -0.43 -61.14 12.45
CA ASP A 187 -1.71 -60.97 11.73
C ASP A 187 -2.48 -59.71 12.23
N GLU A 188 -1.80 -58.57 12.31
CA GLU A 188 -2.39 -57.27 12.66
C GLU A 188 -2.63 -56.47 11.36
N PRO A 189 -3.88 -56.10 11.04
CA PRO A 189 -4.17 -55.44 9.78
C PRO A 189 -3.48 -54.08 9.75
N LEU A 190 -2.62 -53.89 8.76
CA LEU A 190 -1.96 -52.61 8.48
C LEU A 190 -3.01 -51.48 8.51
N PRO A 191 -2.78 -50.39 9.26
CA PRO A 191 -3.67 -49.25 9.21
C PRO A 191 -3.72 -48.73 7.77
N PRO A 192 -4.89 -48.32 7.26
CA PRO A 192 -4.98 -47.72 5.93
C PRO A 192 -3.99 -46.54 5.87
N PRO A 193 -3.26 -46.38 4.75
CA PRO A 193 -2.40 -45.21 4.56
C PRO A 193 -3.22 -43.95 4.83
N LYS A 194 -2.79 -43.13 5.80
CA LYS A 194 -3.44 -41.85 6.09
C LYS A 194 -3.64 -41.09 4.79
N GLU A 195 -4.87 -40.68 4.53
CA GLU A 195 -5.23 -39.89 3.36
C GLU A 195 -4.32 -38.65 3.28
N PRO A 196 -3.77 -38.33 2.10
CA PRO A 196 -2.77 -37.27 1.90
C PRO A 196 -3.38 -35.85 1.94
N GLU A 197 -4.42 -35.61 2.72
CA GLU A 197 -5.05 -34.28 2.84
C GLU A 197 -4.28 -33.35 3.79
N ASP A 198 -3.51 -33.90 4.74
CA ASP A 198 -2.71 -33.12 5.71
C ASP A 198 -1.25 -32.87 5.30
N THR A 199 -0.77 -33.47 4.21
CA THR A 199 0.47 -33.02 3.57
C THR A 199 0.10 -31.91 2.60
N GLU A 200 0.25 -30.66 3.04
CA GLU A 200 0.01 -29.46 2.21
C GLU A 200 0.50 -29.71 0.78
N LYS A 201 -0.45 -29.73 -0.16
CA LYS A 201 -0.19 -30.03 -1.57
C LYS A 201 0.96 -29.13 -2.04
N PRO A 202 2.01 -29.67 -2.69
CA PRO A 202 3.20 -28.91 -3.00
C PRO A 202 2.80 -27.69 -3.82
N LEU A 203 3.13 -26.51 -3.28
CA LEU A 203 2.99 -25.20 -3.90
C LEU A 203 3.35 -25.26 -5.39
N SER A 204 2.49 -24.69 -6.23
CA SER A 204 2.70 -24.65 -7.68
C SER A 204 4.10 -24.10 -7.98
N LYS A 205 4.84 -24.69 -8.92
CA LYS A 205 6.23 -24.28 -9.25
C LYS A 205 6.34 -22.79 -9.57
N THR A 206 5.29 -22.23 -10.18
CA THR A 206 5.17 -20.78 -10.47
C THR A 206 5.07 -19.94 -9.19
N HIS A 207 4.35 -20.42 -8.18
CA HIS A 207 4.28 -19.81 -6.85
C HIS A 207 5.64 -19.86 -6.14
N SER A 208 6.35 -20.99 -6.21
CA SER A 208 7.72 -21.11 -5.67
C SER A 208 8.65 -20.06 -6.24
N LEU A 209 8.60 -19.87 -7.56
CA LEU A 209 9.43 -18.89 -8.25
C LEU A 209 9.06 -17.45 -7.85
N LEU A 210 7.77 -17.12 -7.73
CA LEU A 210 7.36 -15.80 -7.23
C LEU A 210 7.84 -15.56 -5.80
N ILE A 211 7.74 -16.57 -4.93
CA ILE A 211 8.29 -16.52 -3.58
C ILE A 211 9.80 -16.31 -3.62
N HIS A 212 10.51 -16.99 -4.52
CA HIS A 212 11.94 -16.89 -4.66
C HIS A 212 12.38 -15.48 -5.08
N ILE A 213 11.72 -14.90 -6.09
CA ILE A 213 11.89 -13.49 -6.48
C ILE A 213 11.66 -12.57 -5.28
N VAL A 214 10.59 -12.80 -4.51
CA VAL A 214 10.27 -11.95 -3.37
C VAL A 214 11.31 -12.06 -2.25
N LYS A 215 11.85 -13.25 -2.01
CA LYS A 215 12.90 -13.49 -1.00
C LYS A 215 14.24 -12.87 -1.37
N SER A 216 14.56 -12.71 -2.66
CA SER A 216 15.79 -12.05 -3.09
C SER A 216 15.69 -10.52 -3.02
N ILE A 217 14.51 -9.92 -3.16
CA ILE A 217 14.33 -8.44 -3.15
C ILE A 217 14.97 -7.72 -1.94
N PRO A 218 14.82 -8.16 -0.66
CA PRO A 218 15.36 -7.47 0.51
C PRO A 218 16.85 -7.13 0.46
N SER A 219 17.70 -8.03 -0.06
CA SER A 219 19.15 -7.78 -0.18
C SER A 219 19.43 -6.64 -1.15
N HIS A 220 18.69 -6.56 -2.26
CA HIS A 220 18.87 -5.56 -3.30
C HIS A 220 18.23 -4.20 -2.98
N LEU A 221 17.30 -4.13 -2.02
CA LEU A 221 16.72 -2.85 -1.55
C LEU A 221 17.73 -1.95 -0.82
N SER A 222 18.86 -2.50 -0.38
CA SER A 222 19.97 -1.74 0.24
C SER A 222 20.93 -1.09 -0.75
N SER A 223 20.73 -1.30 -2.06
CA SER A 223 21.55 -0.68 -3.09
C SER A 223 21.44 0.87 -3.11
N PRO A 224 22.53 1.58 -3.47
CA PRO A 224 22.57 3.05 -3.44
C PRO A 224 21.71 3.70 -4.53
N SER A 225 21.34 2.96 -5.58
CA SER A 225 20.63 3.48 -6.74
C SER A 225 19.11 3.58 -6.49
N PRO A 226 18.52 4.78 -6.49
CA PRO A 226 17.09 4.98 -6.19
C PRO A 226 16.18 4.38 -7.26
N TYR A 227 16.60 4.40 -8.53
CA TYR A 227 15.84 3.78 -9.63
C TYR A 227 15.64 2.27 -9.42
N LEU A 228 16.65 1.57 -8.87
CA LEU A 228 16.56 0.13 -8.60
C LEU A 228 15.59 -0.14 -7.47
N ARG A 229 15.73 0.60 -6.36
CA ARG A 229 14.82 0.52 -5.21
C ARG A 229 13.37 0.73 -5.63
N ARG A 230 13.09 1.77 -6.43
CA ARG A 230 11.74 2.05 -6.94
C ARG A 230 11.20 0.91 -7.81
N SER A 231 12.04 0.35 -8.69
CA SER A 231 11.62 -0.72 -9.60
C SER A 231 11.36 -2.05 -8.88
N LEU A 232 12.21 -2.39 -7.90
CA LEU A 232 12.02 -3.56 -7.02
C LEU A 232 10.73 -3.44 -6.20
N LEU A 233 10.47 -2.26 -5.61
CA LEU A 233 9.21 -1.98 -4.89
C LEU A 233 8.01 -2.06 -5.84
N GLY A 234 8.13 -1.58 -7.08
CA GLY A 234 7.10 -1.72 -8.11
C GLY A 234 6.77 -3.17 -8.45
N ILE A 235 7.78 -4.03 -8.50
CA ILE A 235 7.59 -5.48 -8.69
C ILE A 235 6.86 -6.08 -7.49
N LEU A 236 7.24 -5.70 -6.26
CA LEU A 236 6.57 -6.15 -5.04
C LEU A 236 5.07 -5.82 -5.05
N ILE A 237 4.70 -4.59 -5.45
CA ILE A 237 3.31 -4.14 -5.54
C ILE A 237 2.48 -5.05 -6.47
N ASN A 238 3.07 -5.56 -7.55
CA ASN A 238 2.38 -6.44 -8.49
C ASN A 238 2.28 -7.90 -8.00
N ILE A 239 3.26 -8.38 -7.22
CA ILE A 239 3.31 -9.76 -6.74
C ILE A 239 2.43 -9.95 -5.49
N LEU A 240 2.45 -9.01 -4.54
CA LEU A 240 1.79 -9.18 -3.23
C LEU A 240 0.30 -9.56 -3.32
N PRO A 241 -0.53 -8.94 -4.19
CA PRO A 241 -1.94 -9.32 -4.33
C PRO A 241 -2.16 -10.75 -4.84
N THR A 242 -1.18 -11.30 -5.55
CA THR A 242 -1.25 -12.70 -6.04
C THR A 242 -0.85 -13.69 -4.97
N LEU A 243 0.11 -13.33 -4.11
CA LEU A 243 0.57 -14.19 -3.02
C LEU A 243 -0.37 -14.18 -1.83
N SER A 244 -1.18 -13.12 -1.65
CA SER A 244 -2.12 -13.02 -0.52
C SER A 244 -3.23 -14.08 -0.52
N GLN A 245 -3.39 -14.83 -1.61
CA GLN A 245 -4.34 -15.96 -1.66
C GLN A 245 -3.85 -17.16 -0.85
N ASN A 246 -2.53 -17.32 -0.70
CA ASN A 246 -1.91 -18.42 0.02
C ASN A 246 -1.36 -17.94 1.37
N GLU A 247 -2.25 -17.78 2.35
CA GLU A 247 -1.95 -17.22 3.67
C GLU A 247 -0.76 -17.90 4.37
N ASN A 248 -0.66 -19.23 4.31
CA ASN A 248 0.37 -20.02 5.01
C ASN A 248 1.80 -19.63 4.61
N SER A 249 2.01 -19.29 3.33
CA SER A 249 3.33 -18.87 2.83
C SER A 249 3.53 -17.36 2.90
N PHE A 250 2.45 -16.59 2.81
CA PHE A 250 2.50 -15.14 2.67
C PHE A 250 2.88 -14.43 3.98
N LEU A 251 2.38 -14.91 5.12
CA LEU A 251 2.64 -14.28 6.42
C LEU A 251 4.12 -14.36 6.84
N PRO A 252 4.83 -15.50 6.69
CA PRO A 252 6.27 -15.56 6.90
C PRO A 252 7.03 -14.59 5.97
N LEU A 253 6.64 -14.50 4.69
CA LEU A 253 7.28 -13.60 3.73
C LEU A 253 7.16 -12.13 4.13
N ILE A 254 6.01 -11.73 4.68
CA ILE A 254 5.85 -10.38 5.22
C ILE A 254 6.85 -10.08 6.33
N ASN A 255 7.16 -11.07 7.17
CA ASN A 255 8.17 -10.89 8.22
C ASN A 255 9.53 -10.54 7.63
N ASP A 256 9.95 -11.30 6.61
CA ASP A 256 11.25 -11.09 5.96
C ASP A 256 11.31 -9.77 5.18
N LEU A 257 10.21 -9.38 4.53
CA LEU A 257 10.13 -8.16 3.72
C LEU A 257 10.01 -6.88 4.56
N TRP A 258 9.30 -6.96 5.70
CA TRP A 258 8.88 -5.77 6.45
C TRP A 258 10.04 -4.84 6.84
N PRO A 259 11.15 -5.31 7.45
CA PRO A 259 12.25 -4.43 7.83
C PRO A 259 12.87 -3.71 6.63
N ALA A 260 12.99 -4.41 5.50
CA ALA A 260 13.59 -3.87 4.28
C ALA A 260 12.72 -2.80 3.62
N VAL A 261 11.38 -2.96 3.66
CA VAL A 261 10.44 -1.99 3.09
C VAL A 261 10.20 -0.81 4.04
N ALA A 262 9.94 -1.07 5.33
CA ALA A 262 9.67 -0.04 6.33
C ALA A 262 10.88 0.89 6.53
N SER A 263 12.10 0.34 6.49
CA SER A 263 13.32 1.16 6.55
C SER A 263 13.41 2.19 5.44
N ARG A 264 12.73 2.02 4.29
CA ARG A 264 12.80 2.96 3.15
C ARG A 264 11.91 4.19 3.30
N ILE A 265 10.96 4.19 4.23
CA ILE A 265 10.16 5.40 4.56
C ILE A 265 10.98 6.29 5.51
N VAL A 266 12.17 6.72 5.07
CA VAL A 266 13.04 7.65 5.83
C VAL A 266 12.74 9.08 5.40
N PHE A 267 13.04 10.02 6.30
CA PHE A 267 13.24 11.41 5.92
C PHE A 267 14.29 11.50 4.80
N PRO A 268 13.99 12.18 3.68
CA PRO A 268 15.00 12.50 2.69
C PRO A 268 16.14 13.25 3.39
N THR A 269 17.37 12.78 3.23
CA THR A 269 18.54 13.31 3.97
C THR A 269 18.80 14.80 3.68
N SER A 270 18.28 15.33 2.56
CA SER A 270 18.33 16.75 2.21
C SER A 270 17.34 17.65 2.95
N LEU A 271 16.47 17.09 3.78
CA LEU A 271 15.54 17.83 4.65
C LEU A 271 16.16 18.10 6.04
N GLY A 272 17.42 17.74 6.28
CA GLY A 272 18.07 17.81 7.59
C GLY A 272 18.55 19.19 8.07
N ASP A 273 18.56 20.23 7.23
CA ASP A 273 19.34 21.45 7.56
C ASP A 273 18.62 22.55 8.35
N ASP A 274 17.41 22.31 8.85
CA ASP A 274 16.68 23.30 9.67
C ASP A 274 16.34 22.75 11.07
N THR A 275 17.33 22.30 11.84
CA THR A 275 17.22 22.22 13.31
C THR A 275 18.57 22.50 13.98
N PRO A 276 18.68 23.50 14.88
CA PRO A 276 19.89 23.77 15.63
C PRO A 276 19.98 22.75 16.76
N SER A 277 20.82 21.73 16.64
CA SER A 277 21.12 20.84 17.75
C SER A 277 22.59 20.47 17.79
N SER A 278 23.21 21.07 18.80
CA SER A 278 24.56 20.94 19.31
C SER A 278 24.91 19.49 19.67
N SER A 279 25.54 18.74 18.76
CA SER A 279 26.35 17.57 19.13
C SER A 279 27.08 16.99 17.92
N SER A 280 28.22 17.56 17.55
CA SER A 280 29.31 16.79 16.94
C SER A 280 30.60 17.61 17.01
N LEU A 281 31.37 17.38 18.06
CA LEU A 281 32.77 17.81 18.15
C LEU A 281 33.66 16.60 17.86
N MET A 282 34.71 16.87 17.09
CA MET A 282 35.93 16.08 16.84
C MET A 282 35.89 15.02 15.74
N THR A 283 36.20 15.43 14.51
CA THR A 283 37.47 15.05 13.85
C THR A 283 37.85 16.12 12.83
N ARG A 284 38.97 16.81 13.09
CA ARG A 284 39.55 17.84 12.23
C ARG A 284 40.38 17.18 11.13
N SER A 285 39.99 17.34 9.87
CA SER A 285 40.89 17.12 8.73
C SER A 285 40.51 17.98 7.51
N ILE A 286 41.38 18.97 7.25
CA ILE A 286 41.86 19.52 5.96
C ILE A 286 40.80 20.08 4.98
N PRO A 287 40.86 21.39 4.62
CA PRO A 287 39.94 22.01 3.67
C PRO A 287 40.49 21.91 2.24
N THR A 288 39.82 21.13 1.39
CA THR A 288 40.03 21.25 -0.06
C THR A 288 38.69 21.29 -0.78
N SER A 289 38.51 22.37 -1.54
CA SER A 289 37.52 22.57 -2.61
C SER A 289 36.05 22.79 -2.18
N ASN A 290 35.70 24.08 -2.08
CA ASN A 290 34.34 24.57 -2.19
C ASN A 290 33.67 24.06 -3.49
N LYS A 291 32.86 23.01 -3.40
CA LYS A 291 31.67 22.84 -4.24
C LYS A 291 30.47 23.08 -3.35
N SER A 292 29.68 24.08 -3.73
CA SER A 292 28.41 24.43 -3.11
C SER A 292 27.56 23.19 -2.85
N THR A 293 27.25 22.91 -1.59
CA THR A 293 26.17 22.01 -1.16
C THR A 293 24.84 22.64 -1.55
N ARG A 294 24.51 22.63 -2.84
CA ARG A 294 23.12 22.69 -3.29
C ARG A 294 22.63 21.24 -3.27
N PRO A 295 21.56 20.90 -2.53
CA PRO A 295 20.97 19.57 -2.67
C PRO A 295 20.55 19.41 -4.14
N ASP A 296 21.08 18.38 -4.81
CA ASP A 296 20.71 18.11 -6.20
C ASP A 296 19.20 17.86 -6.25
N PRO A 297 18.40 18.74 -6.91
CA PRO A 297 16.95 18.63 -6.90
C PRO A 297 16.47 17.31 -7.51
N HIS A 298 17.28 16.71 -8.39
CA HIS A 298 17.03 15.40 -8.97
C HIS A 298 17.15 14.26 -7.95
N ALA A 299 18.16 14.28 -7.08
CA ALA A 299 18.32 13.25 -6.05
C ALA A 299 17.14 13.26 -5.06
N PHE A 300 16.68 14.46 -4.69
CA PHE A 300 15.52 14.63 -3.82
C PHE A 300 14.22 14.12 -4.44
N GLN A 301 14.01 14.38 -5.74
CA GLN A 301 12.86 13.85 -6.46
C GLN A 301 12.91 12.32 -6.55
N GLU A 302 14.08 11.75 -6.84
CA GLU A 302 14.26 10.30 -6.91
C GLU A 302 14.03 9.61 -5.57
N GLU A 303 14.53 10.15 -4.46
CA GLU A 303 14.24 9.66 -3.11
C GLU A 303 12.76 9.76 -2.77
N THR A 304 12.11 10.86 -3.16
CA THR A 304 10.66 11.03 -2.99
C THR A 304 9.90 9.94 -3.71
N PHE A 305 10.26 9.63 -4.97
CA PHE A 305 9.63 8.55 -5.72
C PHE A 305 9.81 7.19 -5.01
N VAL A 306 11.00 6.91 -4.46
CA VAL A 306 11.23 5.68 -3.68
C VAL A 306 10.30 5.60 -2.47
N ILE A 307 10.16 6.69 -1.69
CA ILE A 307 9.28 6.73 -0.52
C ILE A 307 7.81 6.52 -0.94
N THR A 308 7.35 7.18 -2.01
CA THR A 308 5.98 7.01 -2.49
C THR A 308 5.70 5.57 -2.92
N THR A 309 6.64 4.92 -3.61
CA THR A 309 6.51 3.50 -3.97
C THR A 309 6.61 2.57 -2.77
N ALA A 310 7.38 2.93 -1.73
CA ALA A 310 7.42 2.16 -0.49
C ALA A 310 6.09 2.24 0.25
N CYS A 311 5.43 3.40 0.28
CA CYS A 311 4.09 3.55 0.85
C CYS A 311 3.07 2.67 0.10
N GLN A 312 3.11 2.66 -1.23
CA GLN A 312 2.24 1.79 -2.06
C GLN A 312 2.53 0.29 -1.83
N ALA A 313 3.79 -0.08 -1.63
CA ALA A 313 4.18 -1.44 -1.29
C ALA A 313 3.63 -1.87 0.08
N ILE A 314 3.76 -1.03 1.11
CA ILE A 314 3.15 -1.30 2.43
C ILE A 314 1.63 -1.35 2.32
N GLU A 315 1.01 -0.46 1.55
CA GLU A 315 -0.41 -0.53 1.25
C GLU A 315 -0.78 -1.91 0.69
N ALA A 316 -0.07 -2.43 -0.32
CA ALA A 316 -0.30 -3.77 -0.85
C ALA A 316 -0.11 -4.88 0.21
N MET A 317 0.86 -4.75 1.11
CA MET A 317 1.04 -5.68 2.24
C MET A 317 -0.14 -5.63 3.21
N CYS A 318 -0.59 -4.43 3.61
CA CYS A 318 -1.77 -4.23 4.45
C CYS A 318 -3.05 -4.76 3.76
N LYS A 319 -3.13 -4.65 2.44
CA LYS A 319 -4.24 -5.21 1.66
C LYS A 319 -4.32 -6.73 1.76
N GLY A 320 -3.17 -7.40 1.68
CA GLY A 320 -3.08 -8.86 1.70
C GLY A 320 -3.09 -9.49 3.09
N ALA A 321 -2.51 -8.84 4.11
CA ALA A 321 -2.31 -9.44 5.44
C ALA A 321 -3.27 -8.94 6.54
N GLY A 322 -4.00 -7.86 6.28
CA GLY A 322 -4.95 -7.28 7.24
C GLY A 322 -4.34 -7.04 8.63
N ASP A 323 -4.97 -7.65 9.64
CA ASP A 323 -4.63 -7.47 11.06
C ASP A 323 -3.23 -7.96 11.45
N PHE A 324 -2.60 -8.83 10.66
CA PHE A 324 -1.21 -9.24 10.91
C PHE A 324 -0.22 -8.07 10.87
N MET A 325 -0.60 -6.96 10.20
CA MET A 325 0.20 -5.75 10.12
C MET A 325 0.11 -4.87 11.38
N ALA A 326 -0.82 -5.12 12.30
CA ALA A 326 -1.06 -4.27 13.48
C ALA A 326 0.19 -4.06 14.33
N SER A 327 0.86 -5.15 14.71
CA SER A 327 2.07 -5.14 15.54
C SER A 327 3.28 -4.50 14.86
N ARG A 328 3.24 -4.38 13.53
CA ARG A 328 4.30 -3.83 12.70
C ARG A 328 4.12 -2.35 12.42
N VAL A 329 2.88 -1.93 12.17
CA VAL A 329 2.52 -0.55 11.90
C VAL A 329 2.69 0.33 13.14
N ASP A 330 2.32 -0.19 14.32
CA ASP A 330 2.37 0.56 15.58
C ASP A 330 3.74 1.22 15.89
N PRO A 331 4.88 0.50 15.88
CA PRO A 331 6.18 1.12 16.16
C PRO A 331 6.65 2.10 15.09
N GLU A 332 6.21 1.96 13.83
CA GLU A 332 6.62 2.86 12.74
C GLU A 332 5.70 4.10 12.63
N PHE A 333 4.50 4.06 13.21
CA PHE A 333 3.53 5.15 13.09
C PHE A 333 4.07 6.52 13.55
N PRO A 334 4.75 6.67 14.71
CA PRO A 334 5.30 7.97 15.12
C PRO A 334 6.29 8.57 14.11
N ARG A 335 7.00 7.70 13.37
CA ARG A 335 7.92 8.14 12.32
C ARG A 335 7.16 8.62 11.09
N TRP A 336 6.10 7.90 10.70
CA TRP A 336 5.23 8.31 9.60
C TRP A 336 4.48 9.60 9.90
N GLU A 337 4.02 9.79 11.15
CA GLU A 337 3.33 11.00 11.60
C GLU A 337 4.24 12.23 11.48
N ARG A 338 5.50 12.14 11.89
CA ARG A 338 6.47 13.24 11.73
C ARG A 338 6.72 13.59 10.27
N LEU A 339 6.82 12.58 9.39
CA LEU A 339 6.97 12.79 7.96
C LEU A 339 5.72 13.45 7.36
N TYR A 340 4.54 12.98 7.76
CA TYR A 340 3.26 13.55 7.36
C TYR A 340 3.15 15.01 7.80
N ASN A 341 3.37 15.32 9.07
CA ASN A 341 3.25 16.67 9.61
C ASN A 341 4.15 17.66 8.86
N ARG A 342 5.36 17.25 8.49
CA ARG A 342 6.29 18.07 7.72
C ARG A 342 5.86 18.28 6.28
N ALA A 343 5.34 17.25 5.62
CA ALA A 343 4.76 17.41 4.28
C ALA A 343 3.50 18.28 4.34
N TRP A 344 2.67 18.07 5.37
CA TRP A 344 1.41 18.76 5.59
C TRP A 344 1.58 20.25 5.84
N THR A 345 2.58 20.69 6.62
CA THR A 345 2.80 22.13 6.84
C THR A 345 3.08 22.89 5.55
N GLN A 346 3.85 22.29 4.65
CA GLN A 346 4.13 22.88 3.34
C GLN A 346 2.93 22.80 2.40
N VAL A 347 2.25 21.64 2.36
CA VAL A 347 1.02 21.45 1.57
C VAL A 347 -0.07 22.43 1.99
N ARG A 348 -0.23 22.64 3.31
CA ARG A 348 -1.15 23.61 3.89
C ARG A 348 -0.79 25.03 3.51
N ALA A 349 0.47 25.44 3.65
CA ALA A 349 0.92 26.77 3.24
C ALA A 349 0.71 27.02 1.74
N ASP A 350 1.01 26.03 0.90
CA ASP A 350 0.79 26.07 -0.54
C ASP A 350 -0.71 26.21 -0.87
N ALA A 351 -1.56 25.45 -0.18
CA ALA A 351 -3.00 25.47 -0.39
C ALA A 351 -3.64 26.77 0.11
N GLU A 352 -3.24 27.29 1.26
CA GLU A 352 -3.68 28.60 1.77
C GLU A 352 -3.26 29.73 0.82
N ALA A 353 -2.02 29.70 0.31
CA ALA A 353 -1.55 30.64 -0.69
C ALA A 353 -2.32 30.54 -2.01
N ALA A 354 -2.69 29.32 -2.43
CA ALA A 354 -3.52 29.10 -3.61
C ALA A 354 -4.94 29.67 -3.41
N ASN A 355 -5.53 29.45 -2.23
CA ASN A 355 -6.85 29.97 -1.88
C ASN A 355 -6.86 31.49 -1.83
N GLU A 356 -5.80 32.11 -1.31
CA GLU A 356 -5.66 33.56 -1.29
C GLU A 356 -5.53 34.13 -2.72
N ARG A 357 -4.74 33.48 -3.59
CA ARG A 357 -4.65 33.87 -5.01
C ARG A 357 -6.01 33.82 -5.70
N GLN A 358 -6.78 32.76 -5.48
CA GLN A 358 -8.12 32.62 -6.03
C GLN A 358 -9.09 33.66 -5.46
N ALA A 359 -9.02 33.96 -4.15
CA ALA A 359 -9.84 34.99 -3.52
C ALA A 359 -9.54 36.39 -4.10
N ARG A 360 -8.25 36.72 -4.28
CA ARG A 360 -7.82 37.98 -4.91
C ARG A 360 -8.29 38.08 -6.37
N ALA A 361 -8.21 37.00 -7.14
CA ALA A 361 -8.71 36.97 -8.53
C ALA A 361 -10.24 37.14 -8.61
N ARG A 362 -10.99 36.55 -7.67
CA ARG A 362 -12.46 36.74 -7.55
C ARG A 362 -12.83 38.17 -7.14
N GLN A 363 -12.03 38.83 -6.31
CA GLN A 363 -12.26 40.23 -5.94
C GLN A 363 -11.97 41.19 -7.12
N GLN A 364 -10.95 40.91 -7.94
CA GLN A 364 -10.61 41.72 -9.12
C GLN A 364 -11.60 41.56 -10.28
N SER A 365 -12.31 40.44 -10.36
CA SER A 365 -13.31 40.16 -11.41
C SER A 365 -14.73 40.60 -11.05
N ARG A 366 -14.94 41.30 -9.92
CA ARG A 366 -16.25 41.88 -9.57
C ARG A 366 -16.46 43.20 -10.35
N PRO A 367 -17.30 43.24 -11.40
CA PRO A 367 -17.52 44.48 -12.13
C PRO A 367 -18.22 45.51 -11.24
N THR A 368 -17.68 46.72 -11.22
CA THR A 368 -18.27 47.90 -10.59
C THR A 368 -19.51 48.39 -11.36
N ALA A 369 -20.60 47.62 -11.32
CA ALA A 369 -21.90 48.11 -11.77
C ALA A 369 -22.62 48.82 -10.61
N ARG A 370 -22.42 50.14 -10.50
CA ARG A 370 -23.32 51.04 -9.75
C ARG A 370 -24.59 51.23 -10.58
N SER A 371 -25.71 50.68 -10.13
CA SER A 371 -27.05 51.27 -10.36
C SER A 371 -27.99 50.88 -9.21
N PRO A 372 -28.96 51.76 -8.83
CA PRO A 372 -29.64 51.64 -7.54
C PRO A 372 -31.03 50.97 -7.63
N ILE A 373 -31.40 50.29 -6.53
CA ILE A 373 -32.75 49.90 -6.07
C ILE A 373 -33.41 48.66 -6.70
N GLN A 374 -33.49 47.57 -5.92
CA GLN A 374 -34.75 46.95 -5.46
C GLN A 374 -34.42 45.86 -4.39
N PRO A 375 -35.14 45.79 -3.25
CA PRO A 375 -34.95 44.74 -2.26
C PRO A 375 -35.69 43.47 -2.73
N VAL A 376 -34.95 42.54 -3.33
CA VAL A 376 -35.45 41.18 -3.53
C VAL A 376 -35.00 40.37 -2.31
N GLU A 377 -35.98 39.85 -1.58
CA GLU A 377 -35.81 38.91 -0.48
C GLU A 377 -34.89 37.76 -0.93
N LEU A 378 -33.72 37.67 -0.30
CA LEU A 378 -32.79 36.56 -0.45
C LEU A 378 -33.27 35.42 0.43
N GLU A 379 -34.10 34.55 -0.14
CA GLU A 379 -34.16 33.14 0.24
C GLU A 379 -32.73 32.58 0.27
N PRO A 380 -32.26 31.97 1.37
CA PRO A 380 -30.94 31.38 1.42
C PRO A 380 -30.96 30.10 0.61
N ASN A 381 -30.74 30.19 -0.71
CA ASN A 381 -30.45 29.03 -1.53
C ASN A 381 -29.19 28.35 -0.96
N THR A 382 -29.40 27.25 -0.25
CA THR A 382 -28.44 26.38 0.44
C THR A 382 -27.56 25.57 -0.51
N ALA A 383 -27.36 26.02 -1.75
CA ALA A 383 -26.30 25.52 -2.60
C ALA A 383 -25.02 26.29 -2.27
N SER A 384 -24.35 25.85 -1.20
CA SER A 384 -22.96 26.19 -0.95
C SER A 384 -22.17 25.85 -2.21
N ASN A 385 -21.81 26.89 -2.99
CA ASN A 385 -20.83 26.75 -4.06
C ASN A 385 -19.52 26.27 -3.43
N LEU A 386 -19.34 24.95 -3.37
CA LEU A 386 -18.16 24.29 -2.85
C LEU A 386 -16.99 24.75 -3.73
N VAL A 387 -16.16 25.65 -3.19
CA VAL A 387 -14.97 26.11 -3.90
C VAL A 387 -13.94 25.00 -3.77
N LEU A 388 -14.06 23.97 -4.61
CA LEU A 388 -13.08 22.91 -4.69
C LEU A 388 -11.78 23.52 -5.22
N THR A 389 -10.76 23.50 -4.37
CA THR A 389 -9.44 23.97 -4.74
C THR A 389 -8.81 22.85 -5.58
N SER A 390 -8.45 23.15 -6.82
CA SER A 390 -8.01 22.15 -7.84
C SER A 390 -6.69 21.43 -7.51
N SER A 391 -6.18 21.57 -6.28
CA SER A 391 -4.99 20.88 -5.76
C SER A 391 -5.31 19.52 -5.11
N LEU A 392 -6.58 19.13 -5.13
CA LEU A 392 -7.19 18.05 -4.33
C LEU A 392 -6.99 16.62 -4.82
N ALA A 393 -6.64 16.38 -6.08
CA ALA A 393 -6.66 15.03 -6.62
C ALA A 393 -5.64 14.15 -5.88
N LEU A 394 -6.08 13.10 -5.18
CA LEU A 394 -5.20 12.04 -4.69
C LEU A 394 -4.74 11.15 -5.86
N SER A 395 -5.45 11.21 -6.99
CA SER A 395 -5.07 10.58 -8.24
C SER A 395 -4.12 11.42 -9.12
N PRO A 396 -3.04 10.83 -9.67
CA PRO A 396 -2.15 11.49 -10.63
C PRO A 396 -2.76 11.70 -12.02
N THR A 397 -3.97 11.18 -12.30
CA THR A 397 -4.57 11.15 -13.65
C THR A 397 -5.74 12.12 -13.86
N ALA A 398 -6.12 12.92 -12.86
CA ALA A 398 -7.13 13.97 -13.04
C ALA A 398 -6.55 15.12 -13.88
N GLY A 399 -6.76 15.04 -15.19
CA GLY A 399 -6.28 15.99 -16.18
C GLY A 399 -6.74 17.41 -15.88
N GLY A 400 -5.82 18.29 -15.50
CA GLY A 400 -6.11 19.71 -15.32
C GLY A 400 -5.04 20.49 -14.57
N ALA A 401 -4.28 19.84 -13.69
CA ALA A 401 -3.19 20.50 -12.99
C ALA A 401 -1.90 20.44 -13.82
N GLY A 402 -1.50 21.58 -14.40
CA GLY A 402 -0.29 21.69 -15.22
C GLY A 402 1.00 21.21 -14.52
N PRO A 403 2.12 21.08 -15.26
CA PRO A 403 3.37 20.43 -14.83
C PRO A 403 4.13 21.12 -13.67
N ARG A 404 3.51 22.10 -12.99
CA ARG A 404 4.03 22.83 -11.83
C ARG A 404 3.29 22.51 -10.52
N ALA A 405 2.24 21.68 -10.54
CA ALA A 405 1.40 21.37 -9.38
C ALA A 405 1.90 20.20 -8.50
N PHE A 406 3.02 19.59 -8.83
CA PHE A 406 3.55 18.44 -8.10
C PHE A 406 4.89 18.81 -7.46
N THR A 407 4.85 19.50 -6.32
CA THR A 407 6.02 19.52 -5.45
C THR A 407 6.20 18.12 -4.85
N PRO A 408 7.43 17.67 -4.60
CA PRO A 408 7.69 16.37 -3.96
C PRO A 408 6.95 16.21 -2.62
N HIS A 409 6.72 17.31 -1.90
CA HIS A 409 5.94 17.31 -0.65
C HIS A 409 4.47 16.94 -0.86
N HIS A 410 3.83 17.43 -1.94
CA HIS A 410 2.47 17.00 -2.30
C HIS A 410 2.43 15.50 -2.67
N ALA A 411 3.48 14.96 -3.31
CA ALA A 411 3.55 13.55 -3.65
C ALA A 411 3.69 12.65 -2.40
N LEU A 412 4.55 13.03 -1.45
CA LEU A 412 4.70 12.34 -0.16
C LEU A 412 3.41 12.36 0.64
N TRP A 413 2.78 13.54 0.75
CA TRP A 413 1.54 13.72 1.48
C TRP A 413 0.40 12.83 0.94
N ARG A 414 0.19 12.79 -0.38
CA ARG A 414 -0.81 11.91 -1.00
C ARG A 414 -0.55 10.43 -0.73
N ALA A 415 0.70 10.00 -0.87
CA ALA A 415 1.08 8.61 -0.63
C ALA A 415 0.84 8.20 0.83
N LEU A 416 1.12 9.10 1.78
CA LEU A 416 0.86 8.87 3.21
C LEU A 416 -0.63 8.85 3.54
N ILE A 417 -1.45 9.72 2.93
CA ILE A 417 -2.91 9.65 3.10
C ILE A 417 -3.46 8.31 2.58
N SER A 418 -3.05 7.88 1.39
CA SER A 418 -3.46 6.58 0.84
C SER A 418 -3.09 5.44 1.79
N LEU A 419 -1.85 5.45 2.30
CA LEU A 419 -1.39 4.49 3.30
C LEU A 419 -2.27 4.52 4.56
N PHE A 420 -2.49 5.69 5.15
CA PHE A 420 -3.31 5.84 6.36
C PHE A 420 -4.76 5.37 6.17
N LEU A 421 -5.37 5.64 5.01
CA LEU A 421 -6.70 5.13 4.67
C LEU A 421 -6.73 3.60 4.59
N THR A 422 -5.72 3.00 3.96
CA THR A 422 -5.63 1.53 3.87
C THR A 422 -5.36 0.88 5.22
N VAL A 423 -4.56 1.51 6.08
CA VAL A 423 -4.31 1.06 7.43
C VAL A 423 -5.59 1.13 8.28
N LEU A 424 -6.33 2.24 8.25
CA LEU A 424 -7.60 2.37 8.99
C LEU A 424 -8.62 1.31 8.58
N THR A 425 -8.76 1.07 7.27
CA THR A 425 -9.77 0.15 6.74
C THR A 425 -9.43 -1.33 6.94
N ARG A 426 -8.14 -1.70 7.04
CA ARG A 426 -7.72 -3.11 7.00
C ARG A 426 -6.97 -3.62 8.23
N VAL A 427 -6.47 -2.72 9.09
CA VAL A 427 -5.59 -3.09 10.21
C VAL A 427 -6.19 -2.64 11.54
N ARG A 428 -6.25 -3.53 12.55
CA ARG A 428 -6.54 -3.17 13.95
C ARG A 428 -5.39 -2.36 14.56
N LEU A 429 -5.63 -1.06 14.74
CA LEU A 429 -4.68 -0.15 15.38
C LEU A 429 -5.01 0.03 16.87
N PRO A 430 -4.05 0.51 17.68
CA PRO A 430 -4.35 1.12 18.96
C PRO A 430 -5.26 2.35 18.79
N LEU A 431 -6.08 2.64 19.81
CA LEU A 431 -7.02 3.78 19.79
C LEU A 431 -6.31 5.11 19.55
N GLU A 432 -5.20 5.36 20.24
CA GLU A 432 -4.42 6.60 20.12
C GLU A 432 -3.94 6.83 18.67
N THR A 433 -3.41 5.78 18.03
CA THR A 433 -2.92 5.82 16.66
C THR A 433 -4.06 6.04 15.66
N GLY A 434 -5.18 5.34 15.82
CA GLY A 434 -6.35 5.50 14.96
C GLY A 434 -6.99 6.89 15.05
N ASP A 435 -7.14 7.41 16.28
CA ASP A 435 -7.70 8.73 16.53
C ASP A 435 -6.83 9.83 15.92
N ARG A 436 -5.50 9.71 16.04
CA ARG A 436 -4.55 10.64 15.45
C ARG A 436 -4.62 10.65 13.91
N ILE A 437 -4.79 9.49 13.28
CA ILE A 437 -5.00 9.41 11.84
C ILE A 437 -6.30 10.12 11.44
N CYS A 438 -7.38 9.92 12.19
CA CYS A 438 -8.65 10.59 11.94
C CYS A 438 -8.53 12.12 12.05
N GLU A 439 -7.78 12.64 13.03
CA GLU A 439 -7.48 14.08 13.14
C GLU A 439 -6.73 14.60 11.89
N MET A 440 -5.72 13.86 11.42
CA MET A 440 -4.93 14.23 10.23
C MET A 440 -5.79 14.25 8.97
N LEU A 441 -6.64 13.24 8.77
CA LEU A 441 -7.57 13.16 7.64
C LEU A 441 -8.65 14.24 7.72
N GLY A 442 -9.21 14.47 8.90
CA GLY A 442 -10.17 15.54 9.13
C GLY A 442 -9.58 16.91 8.76
N ALA A 443 -8.35 17.22 9.19
CA ALA A 443 -7.70 18.49 8.87
C ALA A 443 -7.50 18.68 7.36
N TRP A 444 -7.20 17.60 6.64
CA TRP A 444 -7.17 17.59 5.18
C TRP A 444 -8.54 17.90 4.57
N ILE A 445 -9.58 17.16 4.93
CA ILE A 445 -10.93 17.32 4.36
C ILE A 445 -11.45 18.75 4.62
N ALA A 446 -11.21 19.29 5.81
CA ALA A 446 -11.60 20.65 6.18
C ALA A 446 -10.96 21.73 5.31
N LEU A 447 -9.68 21.56 4.98
CA LEU A 447 -8.91 22.59 4.27
C LEU A 447 -9.30 22.68 2.80
N PHE A 448 -9.60 21.55 2.18
CA PHE A 448 -9.80 21.50 0.73
C PHE A 448 -11.26 21.42 0.28
N VAL A 449 -12.12 20.75 1.06
CA VAL A 449 -13.55 20.53 0.74
C VAL A 449 -14.44 21.42 1.63
N GLY A 450 -14.01 21.62 2.88
CA GLY A 450 -14.74 22.37 3.90
C GLY A 450 -15.55 21.45 4.82
N PRO A 451 -15.72 21.82 6.10
CA PRO A 451 -16.39 20.96 7.10
C PRO A 451 -17.89 20.82 6.88
N ASP A 452 -18.51 21.72 6.10
CA ASP A 452 -19.93 21.66 5.79
C ASP A 452 -20.27 20.48 4.86
N TYR A 453 -19.29 19.99 4.08
CA TYR A 453 -19.48 18.87 3.15
C TYR A 453 -19.92 17.58 3.84
N TYR A 454 -19.38 17.30 5.03
CA TYR A 454 -19.78 16.14 5.83
C TYR A 454 -21.29 16.15 6.16
N PHE A 455 -21.86 17.33 6.41
CA PHE A 455 -23.25 17.49 6.81
C PHE A 455 -24.21 17.64 5.62
N SER A 456 -23.73 18.11 4.48
CA SER A 456 -24.57 18.47 3.33
C SER A 456 -24.40 17.56 2.12
N ARG A 457 -23.74 16.38 2.26
CA ARG A 457 -23.35 15.42 1.19
C ARG A 457 -24.19 15.60 -0.08
N PRO A 458 -23.74 16.42 -1.04
CA PRO A 458 -24.56 16.79 -2.18
C PRO A 458 -24.59 15.64 -3.19
N GLU A 459 -25.78 15.13 -3.52
CA GLU A 459 -25.96 14.01 -4.45
C GLU A 459 -25.64 14.36 -5.92
N VAL A 460 -25.49 15.65 -6.26
CA VAL A 460 -25.35 16.14 -7.63
C VAL A 460 -24.02 16.89 -7.81
N ALA A 461 -22.99 16.19 -8.30
CA ALA A 461 -21.71 16.77 -8.72
C ALA A 461 -21.37 16.33 -10.16
N GLY A 462 -20.70 17.19 -10.93
CA GLY A 462 -20.20 16.85 -12.28
C GLY A 462 -19.10 15.76 -12.25
N ASP A 463 -18.90 15.03 -13.35
CA ASP A 463 -18.09 13.80 -13.38
C ASP A 463 -16.64 13.95 -12.86
N GLU A 464 -15.96 15.07 -13.14
CA GLU A 464 -14.59 15.31 -12.63
C GLU A 464 -14.56 15.60 -11.12
N GLN A 465 -15.48 16.45 -10.65
CA GLN A 465 -15.67 16.72 -9.23
C GLN A 465 -16.11 15.45 -8.50
N ARG A 466 -16.91 14.59 -9.13
CA ARG A 466 -17.36 13.33 -8.56
C ARG A 466 -16.21 12.35 -8.31
N SER A 467 -15.19 12.30 -9.17
CA SER A 467 -14.00 11.46 -8.91
C SER A 467 -13.21 11.97 -7.71
N MET A 468 -13.03 13.29 -7.57
CA MET A 468 -12.32 13.88 -6.43
C MET A 468 -13.12 13.70 -5.13
N LEU A 469 -14.44 13.91 -5.20
CA LEU A 469 -15.35 13.71 -4.07
C LEU A 469 -15.44 12.23 -3.67
N ALA A 470 -15.33 11.28 -4.61
CA ALA A 470 -15.34 9.85 -4.30
C ALA A 470 -14.13 9.43 -3.43
N GLU A 471 -12.96 10.03 -3.65
CA GLU A 471 -11.77 9.78 -2.80
C GLU A 471 -11.99 10.32 -1.38
N VAL A 472 -12.63 11.49 -1.26
CA VAL A 472 -13.00 12.11 0.02
C VAL A 472 -14.09 11.30 0.73
N ASP A 473 -15.11 10.86 0.00
CA ASP A 473 -16.19 10.01 0.53
C ASP A 473 -15.64 8.66 1.00
N GLY A 474 -14.70 8.07 0.25
CA GLY A 474 -13.97 6.88 0.68
C GLY A 474 -13.16 7.11 1.96
N ALA A 475 -12.58 8.30 2.13
CA ALA A 475 -11.90 8.67 3.36
C ALA A 475 -12.85 8.87 4.55
N ILE A 476 -13.98 9.54 4.34
CA ILE A 476 -15.02 9.69 5.35
C ILE A 476 -15.56 8.32 5.76
N GLN A 477 -15.82 7.44 4.78
CA GLN A 477 -16.25 6.08 5.06
C GLN A 477 -15.21 5.30 5.88
N ALA A 478 -13.92 5.46 5.58
CA ALA A 478 -12.84 4.84 6.36
C ALA A 478 -12.74 5.38 7.80
N MET A 479 -13.05 6.68 8.01
CA MET A 479 -13.12 7.25 9.36
C MET A 479 -14.38 6.77 10.10
N GLU A 480 -15.51 6.66 9.42
CA GLU A 480 -16.78 6.15 9.97
C GLU A 480 -16.71 4.66 10.32
N THR A 481 -15.97 3.86 9.54
CA THR A 481 -15.75 2.43 9.86
C THR A 481 -14.87 2.26 11.10
N TRP A 482 -13.94 3.19 11.35
CA TRP A 482 -13.16 3.23 12.58
C TRP A 482 -14.01 3.70 13.77
N ASN A 483 -14.54 4.92 13.70
CA ASN A 483 -15.40 5.51 14.70
C ASN A 483 -16.28 6.63 14.11
N SER A 484 -17.59 6.39 14.05
CA SER A 484 -18.56 7.38 13.57
C SER A 484 -18.62 8.65 14.42
N ASP A 485 -18.51 8.50 15.74
CA ASP A 485 -18.74 9.59 16.69
C ASP A 485 -17.52 10.53 16.74
N LEU A 486 -16.31 9.96 16.68
CA LEU A 486 -15.07 10.73 16.54
C LEU A 486 -15.08 11.53 15.23
N THR A 487 -15.48 10.91 14.12
CA THR A 487 -15.57 11.55 12.80
C THR A 487 -16.49 12.77 12.86
N TRP A 488 -17.68 12.58 13.44
CA TRP A 488 -18.64 13.67 13.65
C TRP A 488 -18.06 14.80 14.54
N PHE A 489 -17.38 14.44 15.64
CA PHE A 489 -16.78 15.40 16.56
C PHE A 489 -15.71 16.26 15.87
N ILE A 490 -14.83 15.65 15.08
CA ILE A 490 -13.77 16.36 14.35
C ILE A 490 -14.37 17.39 13.38
N PHE A 491 -15.38 16.99 12.58
CA PHE A 491 -16.01 17.91 11.64
C PHE A 491 -16.81 19.02 12.34
N MET A 492 -17.46 18.71 13.47
CA MET A 492 -18.12 19.73 14.29
C MET A 492 -17.10 20.74 14.84
N GLN A 493 -15.97 20.28 15.38
CA GLN A 493 -14.91 21.14 15.92
C GLN A 493 -14.36 22.08 14.84
N GLN A 494 -14.13 21.56 13.63
CA GLN A 494 -13.65 22.35 12.49
C GLN A 494 -14.68 23.36 12.00
N ARG A 495 -15.96 23.00 11.99
CA ARG A 495 -17.05 23.93 11.68
C ARG A 495 -17.09 25.10 12.68
N HIS A 496 -16.91 24.80 13.96
CA HIS A 496 -16.79 25.82 15.00
C HIS A 496 -15.54 26.68 14.84
N ALA A 497 -14.39 26.10 14.49
CA ALA A 497 -13.16 26.84 14.23
C ALA A 497 -13.33 27.83 13.06
N LEU A 498 -13.91 27.40 11.93
CA LEU A 498 -14.19 28.30 10.79
C LEU A 498 -15.19 29.39 11.14
N ARG A 499 -16.21 29.09 11.96
CA ARG A 499 -17.16 30.10 12.43
C ARG A 499 -16.46 31.14 13.31
N ASN A 500 -15.57 30.71 14.20
CA ASN A 500 -14.79 31.60 15.05
C ASN A 500 -13.81 32.44 14.23
N GLU A 501 -13.11 31.90 13.23
CA GLU A 501 -12.26 32.67 12.32
C GLU A 501 -13.03 33.73 11.53
N ARG A 502 -14.29 33.46 11.15
CA ARG A 502 -15.18 34.47 10.58
C ARG A 502 -15.64 35.53 11.58
N HIS A 503 -15.65 35.19 12.89
CA HIS A 503 -16.05 36.10 13.98
C HIS A 503 -14.89 36.85 14.63
N VAL A 504 -13.63 36.48 14.38
CA VAL A 504 -12.49 37.36 14.68
C VAL A 504 -12.61 38.52 13.69
N PRO A 505 -12.98 39.74 14.14
CA PRO A 505 -12.99 40.86 13.23
C PRO A 505 -11.57 41.00 12.70
N LYS A 506 -11.37 40.79 11.39
CA LYS A 506 -10.22 41.35 10.67
C LYS A 506 -10.14 42.78 11.13
N ARG A 507 -9.12 43.07 11.96
CA ARG A 507 -8.67 44.39 12.42
C ARG A 507 -9.65 45.47 11.97
N MET A 508 -10.61 45.83 12.83
CA MET A 508 -11.43 47.02 12.56
C MET A 508 -10.43 48.14 12.31
N ASP A 509 -10.25 48.50 11.04
CA ASP A 509 -9.59 49.74 10.68
C ASP A 509 -10.31 50.80 11.50
N ALA A 510 -9.53 51.48 12.34
CA ALA A 510 -10.00 52.39 13.36
C ALA A 510 -11.18 53.21 12.81
N VAL A 511 -12.37 52.99 13.38
CA VAL A 511 -13.52 53.84 13.11
C VAL A 511 -13.20 55.18 13.73
N SER A 512 -12.60 56.07 12.93
CA SER A 512 -12.45 57.48 13.26
C SER A 512 -13.83 58.12 13.14
N LEU A 513 -14.51 58.28 14.27
CA LEU A 513 -15.68 59.14 14.40
C LEU A 513 -15.19 60.57 14.62
N GLU A 514 -15.30 61.40 13.58
CA GLU A 514 -15.15 62.86 13.72
C GLU A 514 -16.44 63.44 14.31
N ILE A 515 -16.36 63.93 15.54
CA ILE A 515 -17.38 64.80 16.10
C ILE A 515 -16.67 66.10 16.49
N GLY A 516 -16.97 67.18 15.78
CA GLY A 516 -16.52 68.53 16.15
C GLY A 516 -15.05 68.87 15.90
N GLY A 517 -14.36 68.17 14.99
CA GLY A 517 -13.04 68.60 14.48
C GLY A 517 -11.81 68.13 15.26
N GLU A 518 -11.95 67.23 16.26
CA GLU A 518 -10.80 66.57 16.91
C GLU A 518 -10.87 65.04 16.81
N VAL A 519 -9.73 64.43 16.47
CA VAL A 519 -9.58 62.98 16.30
C VAL A 519 -9.07 62.37 17.62
N LEU A 520 -9.95 61.70 18.37
CA LEU A 520 -9.56 60.95 19.57
C LEU A 520 -9.22 59.49 19.20
N ARG A 521 -7.97 59.09 19.47
CA ARG A 521 -7.51 57.70 19.39
C ARG A 521 -7.63 57.05 20.77
N PHE A 522 -8.55 56.09 20.92
CA PHE A 522 -8.58 55.25 22.12
C PHE A 522 -7.56 54.11 21.98
N ALA A 523 -6.66 53.98 22.96
CA ALA A 523 -5.81 52.80 23.12
C ALA A 523 -6.57 51.77 23.97
N GLU A 524 -6.81 50.59 23.41
CA GLU A 524 -7.43 49.47 24.11
C GLU A 524 -6.42 48.86 25.09
N VAL A 525 -6.79 48.80 26.38
CA VAL A 525 -6.09 48.02 27.40
C VAL A 525 -6.61 46.59 27.29
N ALA A 526 -5.72 45.66 26.94
CA ALA A 526 -6.03 44.24 26.90
C ALA A 526 -6.27 43.70 28.33
N PHE A 527 -7.34 42.93 28.50
CA PHE A 527 -7.49 41.95 29.57
C PHE A 527 -7.57 40.56 28.96
#